data_AF-A0A0D8HIM3-F1
#
_entry.id   AF-A0A0D8HIM3-F1
#
_cell.length_a   1.000
_cell.length_b   1.000
_cell.length_c   1.000
_cell.angle_alpha   90.00
_cell.angle_beta   90.00
_cell.angle_gamma   90.00
#
_symmetry.space_group_name_H-M   'P 1'
#
loop_
_entity.id
_entity.type
_entity.pdbx_description
1 polymer ?
#
loop_
_entity_poly.entity_id
_entity_poly.type
_entity_poly.pdbx_seq_one_letter_code
_entity_poly.pdbx_strand_id
1 'polypeptide(L)' 'MLAELLGQDALIVVLVIVVIFGASRLPKMARSLGQAKGEFEKGLKESDQSKSATESKDQA' A
#
# COMPACT_ATOMS: atom_id res chain seq x y z
N MET A 1 -4.42 15.13 -26.27
CA MET A 1 -5.09 13.82 -26.20
C MET A 1 -5.01 13.18 -24.82
N LEU A 2 -3.84 12.77 -24.29
CA LEU A 2 -3.77 12.15 -22.94
C LEU A 2 -4.00 13.14 -21.79
N ALA A 3 -3.53 14.38 -21.91
CA ALA A 3 -3.68 15.41 -20.86
C ALA A 3 -5.14 15.89 -20.72
N GLU A 4 -5.93 15.87 -21.78
CA GLU A 4 -7.36 16.24 -21.74
C GLU A 4 -8.18 15.20 -20.95
N LEU A 5 -7.80 13.92 -21.03
CA LEU A 5 -8.44 12.82 -20.29
C LEU A 5 -8.17 12.90 -18.77
N LEU A 6 -7.00 13.41 -18.37
CA LEU A 6 -6.62 13.54 -16.96
C LEU A 6 -7.25 14.75 -16.25
N GLY A 7 -7.96 15.61 -16.97
CA GLY A 7 -8.67 16.76 -16.40
C GLY A 7 -10.10 16.39 -15.97
N GLN A 8 -11.07 16.79 -16.79
CA GLN A 8 -12.48 16.72 -16.43
C GLN A 8 -13.04 15.29 -16.47
N ASP A 9 -12.58 14.47 -17.41
CA ASP A 9 -13.03 13.08 -17.57
C ASP A 9 -12.57 12.21 -16.39
N ALA A 10 -11.32 12.37 -15.94
CA ALA A 10 -10.81 11.69 -14.74
C ALA A 10 -11.63 12.04 -13.49
N LEU A 11 -12.05 13.29 -13.33
CA LEU A 11 -12.90 13.72 -12.21
C LEU A 11 -14.27 13.01 -12.24
N ILE A 12 -14.88 12.86 -13.41
CA ILE A 12 -16.15 12.16 -13.58
C ILE A 12 -16.00 10.68 -13.22
N VAL A 13 -14.91 10.03 -13.67
CA VAL A 13 -14.63 8.63 -13.35
C VAL A 13 -14.44 8.45 -11.84
N VAL A 14 -13.67 9.32 -11.19
CA VAL A 14 -13.48 9.30 -9.73
C VAL A 14 -14.82 9.50 -9.02
N LEU A 15 -15.66 10.43 -9.48
CA LEU A 15 -16.98 10.66 -8.91
C LEU A 15 -17.86 9.40 -8.99
N VAL A 16 -17.90 8.73 -10.14
CA VAL A 16 -18.66 7.47 -10.31
C VAL A 16 -18.15 6.38 -9.36
N ILE A 17 -16.83 6.22 -9.24
CA ILE A 17 -16.22 5.26 -8.30
C ILE A 17 -16.62 5.62 -6.86
N VAL A 18 -16.58 6.91 -6.48
CA VAL A 18 -16.98 7.37 -5.15
C VAL A 18 -18.47 7.12 -4.88
N VAL A 19 -19.34 7.22 -5.87
CA VAL A 19 -20.78 6.93 -5.72
C VAL A 19 -21.03 5.44 -5.50
N ILE A 20 -20.35 4.57 -6.27
CA ILE A 20 -20.53 3.10 -6.16
C ILE A 20 -19.95 2.58 -4.84
N PHE A 21 -18.73 3.00 -4.49
CA PHE A 21 -18.03 2.49 -3.32
C PHE A 21 -18.35 3.27 -2.03
N GLY A 22 -18.78 4.52 -2.16
CA GLY A 22 -18.98 5.47 -1.07
C GLY A 22 -17.69 6.21 -0.68
N ALA A 23 -17.80 7.51 -0.40
CA ALA A 23 -16.67 8.38 -0.03
C ALA A 23 -15.86 7.89 1.18
N SER A 24 -16.47 7.08 2.06
CA SER A 24 -15.80 6.55 3.25
C SER A 24 -15.07 5.21 3.02
N ARG A 25 -15.34 4.47 1.94
CA ARG A 25 -14.74 3.14 1.73
C ARG A 25 -13.37 3.21 1.09
N LEU A 26 -13.16 4.07 0.09
CA LEU A 26 -11.83 4.32 -0.48
C LEU A 26 -10.75 4.64 0.58
N PRO A 27 -10.95 5.62 1.49
CA PRO A 27 -9.93 5.94 2.49
C PRO A 27 -9.75 4.83 3.53
N LYS A 28 -10.82 4.10 3.87
CA LYS A 28 -10.72 2.95 4.79
C LYS A 28 -9.90 1.82 4.17
N MET A 29 -10.14 1.49 2.90
CA MET A 29 -9.36 0.49 2.16
C MET A 29 -7.90 0.91 1.98
N ALA A 30 -7.65 2.17 1.64
CA ALA A 30 -6.28 2.69 1.54
C ALA A 30 -5.53 2.60 2.88
N ARG A 31 -6.21 2.90 4.00
CA ARG A 31 -5.63 2.76 5.34
C ARG A 31 -5.31 1.31 5.69
N SER A 32 -6.24 0.37 5.47
CA SER A 32 -5.99 -1.06 5.78
C SER A 32 -4.91 -1.66 4.88
N LEU A 33 -4.89 -1.30 3.60
CA LEU A 33 -3.82 -1.71 2.66
C LEU A 33 -2.47 -1.12 3.06
N GLY A 34 -2.44 0.16 3.48
CA GLY A 34 -1.22 0.81 3.94
C GLY A 34 -0.66 0.17 5.21
N GLN A 35 -1.52 -0.18 6.17
CA GLN A 35 -1.14 -0.91 7.38
C GLN A 35 -0.57 -2.29 7.05
N ALA A 36 -1.28 -3.07 6.22
CA ALA A 36 -0.81 -4.39 5.80
C ALA A 36 0.53 -4.32 5.07
N LYS A 37 0.70 -3.36 4.16
CA LYS A 37 1.99 -3.13 3.47
C LYS A 37 3.11 -2.77 4.44
N GLY A 38 2.83 -1.91 5.43
CA GLY A 38 3.82 -1.52 6.45
C GLY A 38 4.26 -2.69 7.33
N GLU A 39 3.32 -3.52 7.80
CA GLU A 39 3.63 -4.73 8.56
C GLU A 39 4.40 -5.76 7.71
N PHE A 40 4.03 -5.92 6.43
CA PHE A 40 4.73 -6.78 5.50
C PHE A 40 6.20 -6.33 5.30
N GLU A 41 6.43 -5.04 5.04
CA GLU A 41 7.80 -4.49 4.91
C GLU A 41 8.61 -4.64 6.19
N LYS A 42 7.97 -4.49 7.36
CA LYS A 42 8.63 -4.70 8.66
C LYS A 42 9.04 -6.16 8.85
N GLY A 43 8.13 -7.10 8.55
CA GLY A 43 8.42 -8.54 8.64
C GLY A 43 9.55 -8.99 7.71
N LEU A 44 9.63 -8.42 6.50
CA LEU A 44 10.75 -8.68 5.59
C LEU A 44 12.09 -8.20 6.18
N LYS A 45 12.14 -6.98 6.72
CA LYS A 45 13.37 -6.43 7.34
C LYS A 45 13.81 -7.19 8.58
N GLU A 46 12.87 -7.61 9.43
CA GLU A 46 13.17 -8.43 10.61
C GLU A 46 13.70 -9.82 10.20
N SER A 47 13.16 -10.41 9.13
CA SER A 47 13.64 -11.69 8.60
C SER A 47 15.07 -11.60 8.09
N ASP A 48 15.44 -10.51 7.42
CA ASP A 48 16.80 -10.29 6.93
C ASP A 48 17.79 -10.03 8.07
N GLN A 49 17.41 -9.26 9.09
CA GLN A 49 18.25 -9.06 10.29
C GLN A 49 18.41 -10.35 11.11
N SER A 50 17.36 -11.17 11.22
CA SER A 50 17.42 -12.41 12.00
C SER A 50 18.33 -13.47 11.36
N LYS A 51 18.40 -13.51 10.02
CA LYS A 51 19.40 -14.32 9.30
C LYS A 51 20.83 -13.87 9.59
N SER A 52 21.10 -12.56 9.55
CA SER A 52 22.44 -12.02 9.82
C SER A 52 22.90 -12.23 11.28
N ALA A 53 21.97 -12.22 12.24
CA ALA A 53 22.29 -12.44 13.66
C ALA A 53 22.50 -13.92 14.02
N THR A 54 21.89 -14.85 13.28
CA THR A 54 22.02 -16.30 13.52
C THR A 54 23.37 -16.84 13.01
N GLU A 55 23.90 -16.30 11.91
CA GLU A 55 25.22 -16.71 11.37
C GLU A 55 26.42 -16.31 12.23
N SER A 56 26.26 -15.35 13.15
CA SER A 56 27.35 -14.91 14.06
C SER A 56 27.40 -15.67 15.40
N LYS A 57 26.43 -16.53 15.71
CA LYS A 57 26.40 -17.29 16.98
C LYS A 57 26.83 -18.76 16.86
N ASP A 58 27.03 -19.27 15.64
CA ASP A 58 27.42 -20.67 15.39
C ASP A 58 28.94 -20.84 15.11
N GLN A 59 29.74 -19.78 15.28
CA GLN A 59 31.20 -19.77 15.10
C GLN A 59 32.00 -19.47 16.38
N ALA A 60 31.41 -19.62 17.58
CA ALA A 60 32.09 -19.44 18.86
C ALA A 60 32.05 -20.72 19.71
#